data_AF-A0A974WDR7-F1
#
_entry.id   AF-A0A974WDR7-F1
#
_cell.length_a   1.000
_cell.length_b   1.000
_cell.length_c   1.000
_cell.angle_alpha   90.00
_cell.angle_beta   90.00
_cell.angle_gamma   90.00
#
_symmetry.space_group_name_H-M   'P 1'
#
loop_
_entity.id
_entity.type
_entity.pdbx_description
1 polymer ?
#
loop_
_entity_poly.entity_id
_entity_poly.type
_entity_poly.pdbx_seq_one_letter_code
_entity_poly.pdbx_strand_id
1 'polypeptide(L)'
;MRLVLIATFLFFSVLSGYAQKIKYKDLFFLLDTENYKDGEPLLKQYLSDPKNADEGNPNLQMAFIYHKKADQTDILLDTDDYIAYADSALSFYAKAKQFIDEKEVKKNDEYYQAYQRRDIRTGKFGIKLADVQFDIENKVNALNERKAQVQELQIYYTKTKDNYQDAQSAFKKIKDDYPTEKILFLRADEDLLERVENTSNSAKLALQNFASFESTIKKIDKPGYRPALHLTDILEYEKDGESLLMLTDDNVLFWDYPKWAESVQKGYKEVVIPMRMELIEYDQHLNDLKAKVLTDSMSLADQVKPLVGVLAKIREYDSDPLPEHIFKYKIAEINNESFKMSNLYYRDSSNIDYQLKVAKTKFGYVKEMDSLVNLLISRDLKEDKLNYSSYIEKKYNDIVGLETYIKEQLDHVIIAKKIAQDEIDNLAERSRWLIGENDSIPLFMEVNRGLSKYVPLVVDKKFTSGFYFSGKTAAEGYFALIDPSKTQKLKAVFKIDNDHFSKQNLEVTKAYFTAEEAGHYYYVLFTVQLPEQEEYAATVAKIYTSDGLAWVKNITLATAPLDLIINPNTDDLIINYDKANYYGGKEIADRLVLTKKGEVKQ
;
A
#
# COMPACT_ATOMS: atom_id res chain seq x y z
N MET A 1 -46.69 -68.76 34.77
CA MET A 1 -46.28 -67.39 35.19
C MET A 1 -46.95 -66.24 34.42
N ARG A 2 -47.85 -66.49 33.44
CA ARG A 2 -48.61 -65.43 32.73
C ARG A 2 -49.98 -65.08 33.36
N LEU A 3 -50.54 -65.96 34.20
CA LEU A 3 -51.83 -65.74 34.87
C LEU A 3 -51.74 -64.89 36.14
N VAL A 4 -50.56 -64.81 36.77
CA VAL A 4 -50.36 -63.95 37.96
C VAL A 4 -50.20 -62.48 37.55
N LEU A 5 -49.56 -62.19 36.42
CA LEU A 5 -49.36 -60.81 35.93
C LEU A 5 -50.66 -60.12 35.49
N ILE A 6 -51.64 -60.87 34.96
CA ILE A 6 -52.94 -60.32 34.55
C ILE A 6 -53.81 -60.02 35.77
N ALA A 7 -53.71 -60.83 36.84
CA ALA A 7 -54.41 -60.57 38.09
C ALA A 7 -53.84 -59.38 38.88
N THR A 8 -52.53 -59.09 38.77
CA THR A 8 -51.93 -57.89 39.40
C THR A 8 -52.21 -56.60 38.61
N PHE A 9 -52.40 -56.68 37.29
CA PHE A 9 -52.74 -55.51 36.46
C PHE A 9 -54.23 -55.11 36.58
N LEU A 10 -55.11 -56.06 36.92
CA LEU A 10 -56.55 -55.81 37.15
C LEU A 10 -56.88 -55.31 38.56
N PHE A 11 -55.96 -55.41 39.52
CA PHE A 11 -56.16 -54.87 40.87
C PHE A 11 -55.68 -53.41 41.03
N PHE A 12 -54.85 -52.91 40.09
CA PHE A 12 -54.39 -51.51 40.10
C PHE A 12 -55.31 -50.55 39.31
N SER A 13 -56.30 -51.04 38.57
CA SER A 13 -57.23 -50.22 37.78
C SER A 13 -58.57 -49.91 38.46
N VAL A 14 -58.77 -50.34 39.72
CA VAL A 14 -60.02 -50.11 40.48
C VAL A 14 -59.86 -49.08 41.61
N LEU A 15 -58.66 -48.51 41.78
CA LEU A 15 -58.48 -47.28 42.57
C LEU A 15 -58.64 -46.05 41.68
N SER A 16 -59.75 -45.98 40.96
CA SER A 16 -60.35 -44.68 40.63
C SER A 16 -60.79 -44.09 41.96
N GLY A 17 -59.85 -43.44 42.65
CA GLY A 17 -60.15 -42.68 43.85
C GLY A 17 -61.38 -41.85 43.54
N TYR A 18 -62.43 -42.03 44.35
CA TYR A 18 -63.57 -41.15 44.35
C TYR A 18 -63.00 -39.73 44.49
N ALA A 19 -62.91 -39.02 43.37
CA ALA A 19 -62.49 -37.64 43.35
C ALA A 19 -63.48 -36.94 44.28
N GLN A 20 -62.99 -36.51 45.44
CA GLN A 20 -63.77 -35.77 46.42
C GLN A 20 -64.40 -34.62 45.64
N LYS A 21 -65.74 -34.60 45.56
CA LYS A 21 -66.45 -33.58 44.80
C LYS A 21 -66.05 -32.22 45.37
N ILE A 22 -65.23 -31.48 44.62
CA ILE A 22 -64.72 -30.18 45.04
C ILE A 22 -65.94 -29.27 45.21
N LYS A 23 -66.15 -28.78 46.43
CA LYS A 23 -67.21 -27.80 46.70
C LYS A 23 -66.64 -26.41 46.42
N TYR A 24 -67.37 -25.62 45.65
CA TYR A 24 -66.92 -24.27 45.29
C TYR A 24 -66.66 -23.40 46.52
N LYS A 25 -67.45 -23.53 47.60
CA LYS A 25 -67.28 -22.77 48.83
C LYS A 25 -65.89 -22.96 49.48
N ASP A 26 -65.41 -24.20 49.51
CA ASP A 26 -64.11 -24.53 50.11
C ASP A 26 -62.96 -24.03 49.20
N LEU A 27 -63.18 -24.05 47.89
CA LEU A 27 -62.26 -23.52 46.89
C LEU A 27 -62.21 -21.99 46.89
N PHE A 28 -63.36 -21.31 47.01
CA PHE A 28 -63.46 -19.85 46.96
C PHE A 28 -62.62 -19.19 48.05
N PHE A 29 -62.54 -19.78 49.25
CA PHE A 29 -61.66 -19.28 50.31
C PHE A 29 -60.19 -19.23 49.88
N LEU A 30 -59.71 -20.21 49.12
CA LEU A 30 -58.34 -20.21 48.58
C LEU A 30 -58.14 -19.14 47.50
N LEU A 31 -59.19 -18.86 46.71
CA LEU A 31 -59.16 -17.86 45.64
C LEU A 31 -59.22 -16.42 46.18
N ASP A 32 -60.08 -16.19 47.17
CA ASP A 32 -60.27 -14.90 47.86
C ASP A 32 -59.03 -14.50 48.68
N THR A 33 -58.30 -15.49 49.21
CA THR A 33 -57.00 -15.28 49.89
C THR A 33 -55.81 -15.23 48.92
N GLU A 34 -56.06 -15.18 47.61
CA GLU A 34 -55.06 -15.17 46.53
C GLU A 34 -54.06 -16.34 46.54
N ASN A 35 -54.39 -17.47 47.19
CA ASN A 35 -53.58 -18.69 47.14
C ASN A 35 -53.79 -19.43 45.82
N TYR A 36 -53.40 -18.80 44.70
CA TYR A 36 -53.60 -19.33 43.36
C TYR A 36 -52.75 -20.56 43.04
N LYS A 37 -51.64 -20.77 43.77
CA LYS A 37 -50.80 -21.97 43.62
C LYS A 37 -51.59 -23.24 43.88
N ASP A 38 -52.41 -23.25 44.93
CA ASP A 38 -53.24 -24.39 45.31
C ASP A 38 -54.66 -24.27 44.72
N GLY A 39 -55.17 -23.04 44.56
CA GLY A 39 -56.52 -22.76 44.09
C GLY A 39 -56.72 -22.96 42.58
N GLU A 40 -55.76 -22.58 41.73
CA GLU A 40 -55.91 -22.66 40.27
C GLU A 40 -56.11 -24.11 39.77
N PRO A 41 -55.30 -25.12 40.19
CA PRO A 41 -55.51 -26.50 39.73
C PRO A 41 -56.89 -27.04 40.14
N LEU A 42 -57.33 -26.73 41.35
CA LEU A 42 -58.64 -27.12 41.86
C LEU A 42 -59.78 -26.43 41.11
N LEU A 43 -59.62 -25.15 40.76
CA LEU A 43 -60.60 -24.40 39.97
C LEU A 43 -60.69 -24.91 38.53
N LYS A 44 -59.55 -25.25 37.90
CA LYS A 44 -59.54 -25.91 36.58
C LYS A 44 -60.27 -27.26 36.63
N GLN A 45 -59.99 -28.07 37.66
CA GLN A 45 -60.67 -29.34 37.86
C GLN A 45 -62.18 -29.12 38.09
N TYR A 46 -62.56 -28.13 38.89
CA TYR A 46 -63.96 -27.79 39.15
C TYR A 46 -64.72 -27.40 37.88
N LEU A 47 -64.14 -26.52 37.06
CA LEU A 47 -64.71 -26.05 35.78
C LEU A 47 -64.66 -27.10 34.66
N SER A 48 -63.88 -28.18 34.83
CA SER A 48 -63.83 -29.29 33.87
C SER A 48 -65.08 -30.19 33.91
N ASP A 49 -65.83 -30.17 35.02
CA ASP A 49 -67.14 -30.81 35.10
C ASP A 49 -68.16 -29.99 34.29
N PRO A 50 -68.80 -30.55 33.26
CA PRO A 50 -69.79 -29.85 32.44
C PRO A 50 -70.93 -29.21 33.25
N LYS A 51 -71.21 -29.69 34.46
CA LYS A 51 -72.24 -29.12 35.33
C LYS A 51 -71.85 -27.77 35.93
N ASN A 52 -70.55 -27.51 36.05
CA ASN A 52 -70.02 -26.30 36.68
C ASN A 52 -69.41 -25.34 35.66
N ALA A 53 -69.25 -25.76 34.40
CA ALA A 53 -68.61 -24.99 33.34
C ALA A 53 -69.27 -23.62 33.07
N ASP A 54 -70.58 -23.54 33.33
CA ASP A 54 -71.43 -22.36 33.09
C ASP A 54 -71.69 -21.55 34.38
N GLU A 55 -70.91 -21.75 35.45
CA GLU A 55 -71.07 -20.98 36.69
C GLU A 55 -70.37 -19.61 36.59
N GLY A 56 -71.08 -18.54 36.96
CA GLY A 56 -70.61 -17.15 36.80
C GLY A 56 -69.35 -16.82 37.61
N ASN A 57 -69.40 -16.98 38.94
CA ASN A 57 -68.29 -16.62 39.83
C ASN A 57 -67.02 -17.46 39.62
N PRO A 58 -67.08 -18.80 39.46
CA PRO A 58 -65.88 -19.60 39.17
C PRO A 58 -65.17 -19.18 37.88
N ASN A 59 -65.92 -18.85 36.81
CA ASN A 59 -65.33 -18.29 35.58
C ASN A 59 -64.71 -16.91 35.84
N LEU A 60 -65.34 -16.06 36.67
CA LEU A 60 -64.78 -14.75 37.05
C LEU A 60 -63.44 -14.89 37.81
N GLN A 61 -63.37 -15.81 38.77
CA GLN A 61 -62.13 -16.08 39.51
C GLN A 61 -61.02 -16.61 38.59
N MET A 62 -61.35 -17.48 37.64
CA MET A 62 -60.38 -17.95 36.65
C MET A 62 -59.86 -16.79 35.78
N ALA A 63 -60.74 -15.86 35.39
CA ALA A 63 -60.35 -14.65 34.68
C ALA A 63 -59.37 -13.79 35.48
N PHE A 64 -59.56 -13.65 36.79
CA PHE A 64 -58.63 -12.93 37.67
C PHE A 64 -57.27 -13.60 37.75
N ILE A 65 -57.21 -14.94 37.87
CA ILE A 65 -55.94 -15.69 37.90
C ILE A 65 -55.15 -15.43 36.62
N TYR A 66 -55.78 -15.61 35.45
CA TYR A 66 -55.11 -15.38 34.17
C TYR A 66 -54.73 -13.91 33.93
N HIS A 67 -55.56 -12.97 34.38
CA HIS A 67 -55.21 -11.54 34.33
C HIS A 67 -53.96 -11.27 35.18
N LYS A 68 -53.90 -11.78 36.41
CA LYS A 68 -52.72 -11.63 37.28
C LYS A 68 -51.47 -12.28 36.68
N LYS A 69 -51.61 -13.44 36.03
CA LYS A 69 -50.50 -14.08 35.30
C LYS A 69 -49.99 -13.19 34.17
N ALA A 70 -50.89 -12.62 33.37
CA ALA A 70 -50.51 -11.66 32.33
C ALA A 70 -49.77 -10.45 32.94
N ASP A 71 -50.28 -9.88 34.04
CA ASP A 71 -49.64 -8.74 34.72
C ASP A 71 -48.23 -9.03 35.26
N GLN A 72 -47.94 -10.29 35.56
CA GLN A 72 -46.64 -10.76 36.08
C GLN A 72 -45.69 -11.24 34.98
N THR A 73 -46.16 -11.34 33.74
CA THR A 73 -45.36 -11.84 32.60
C THR A 73 -44.57 -10.70 31.98
N ASP A 74 -43.34 -10.97 31.56
CA ASP A 74 -42.51 -9.99 30.88
C ASP A 74 -43.05 -9.69 29.47
N ILE A 75 -43.34 -8.41 29.19
CA ILE A 75 -43.97 -7.99 27.94
C ILE A 75 -42.99 -7.91 26.74
N LEU A 76 -41.69 -8.08 26.96
CA LEU A 76 -40.66 -8.07 25.91
C LEU A 76 -40.04 -9.45 25.70
N LEU A 77 -39.76 -10.17 26.79
CA LEU A 77 -39.08 -11.46 26.75
C LEU A 77 -40.07 -12.63 26.61
N ASP A 78 -41.25 -12.51 27.23
CA ASP A 78 -42.26 -13.58 27.33
C ASP A 78 -43.60 -13.15 26.69
N THR A 79 -43.53 -12.38 25.60
CA THR A 79 -44.69 -11.76 24.93
C THR A 79 -45.77 -12.77 24.53
N ASP A 80 -45.38 -13.96 24.05
CA ASP A 80 -46.33 -15.00 23.65
C ASP A 80 -47.12 -15.55 24.85
N ASP A 81 -46.45 -15.72 26.00
CA ASP A 81 -47.10 -16.14 27.25
C ASP A 81 -48.04 -15.06 27.76
N TYR A 82 -47.63 -13.78 27.70
CA TYR A 82 -48.49 -12.66 28.06
C TYR A 82 -49.78 -12.66 27.22
N ILE A 83 -49.65 -12.81 25.89
CA ILE A 83 -50.80 -12.84 24.96
C ILE A 83 -51.70 -14.04 25.29
N ALA A 84 -51.13 -15.23 25.52
CA ALA A 84 -51.89 -16.44 25.84
C ALA A 84 -52.66 -16.30 27.18
N TYR A 85 -52.05 -15.69 28.20
CA TYR A 85 -52.71 -15.41 29.47
C TYR A 85 -53.79 -14.33 29.32
N ALA A 86 -53.54 -13.27 28.55
CA ALA A 86 -54.53 -12.25 28.26
C ALA A 86 -55.75 -12.82 27.53
N ASP A 87 -55.54 -13.67 26.51
CA ASP A 87 -56.63 -14.36 25.79
C ASP A 87 -57.43 -15.30 26.67
N SER A 88 -56.75 -16.04 27.54
CA SER A 88 -57.41 -16.90 28.53
C SER A 88 -58.27 -16.07 29.48
N ALA A 89 -57.75 -14.97 30.02
CA ALA A 89 -58.50 -14.08 30.89
C ALA A 89 -59.72 -13.47 30.18
N LEU A 90 -59.56 -12.97 28.96
CA LEU A 90 -60.65 -12.41 28.15
C LEU A 90 -61.75 -13.45 27.88
N SER A 91 -61.38 -14.69 27.57
CA SER A 91 -62.33 -15.80 27.38
C SER A 91 -63.15 -16.07 28.65
N PHE A 92 -62.48 -16.13 29.81
CA PHE A 92 -63.16 -16.35 31.09
C PHE A 92 -64.00 -15.16 31.54
N TYR A 93 -63.58 -13.91 31.28
CA TYR A 93 -64.43 -12.73 31.50
C TYR A 93 -65.70 -12.76 30.64
N ALA A 94 -65.59 -13.18 29.37
CA ALA A 94 -66.75 -13.30 28.49
C ALA A 94 -67.76 -14.34 29.01
N LYS A 95 -67.27 -15.50 29.45
CA LYS A 95 -68.10 -16.54 30.09
C LYS A 95 -68.73 -16.03 31.39
N ALA A 96 -67.95 -15.41 32.26
CA ALA A 96 -68.46 -14.83 33.51
C ALA A 96 -69.57 -13.81 33.23
N LYS A 97 -69.36 -12.88 32.30
CA LYS A 97 -70.38 -11.88 31.92
C LYS A 97 -71.67 -12.50 31.40
N GLN A 98 -71.59 -13.62 30.69
CA GLN A 98 -72.77 -14.34 30.17
C GLN A 98 -73.62 -14.97 31.28
N PHE A 99 -72.99 -15.49 32.34
CA PHE A 99 -73.67 -16.29 33.37
C PHE A 99 -73.92 -15.53 34.69
N ILE A 100 -73.34 -14.35 34.86
CA ILE A 100 -73.63 -13.47 36.01
C ILE A 100 -74.88 -12.63 35.69
N ASP A 101 -76.01 -13.02 36.27
CA ASP A 101 -77.28 -12.29 36.22
C ASP A 101 -77.74 -11.83 37.62
N GLU A 102 -78.87 -11.13 37.72
CA GLU A 102 -79.38 -10.66 39.02
C GLU A 102 -79.71 -11.81 39.97
N LYS A 103 -80.12 -12.97 39.44
CA LYS A 103 -80.53 -14.12 40.24
C LYS A 103 -79.31 -14.79 40.84
N GLU A 104 -78.24 -14.94 40.05
CA GLU A 104 -76.95 -15.48 40.46
C GLU A 104 -76.34 -14.62 41.57
N VAL A 105 -76.24 -13.30 41.35
CA VAL A 105 -75.65 -12.37 42.34
C VAL A 105 -76.44 -12.37 43.66
N LYS A 106 -77.77 -12.44 43.62
CA LYS A 106 -78.62 -12.50 44.83
C LYS A 106 -78.50 -13.83 45.57
N LYS A 107 -78.33 -14.94 44.85
CA LYS A 107 -78.26 -16.29 45.43
C LYS A 107 -76.89 -16.57 46.05
N ASN A 108 -75.84 -16.03 45.43
CA ASN A 108 -74.45 -16.34 45.74
C ASN A 108 -73.68 -15.07 46.15
N ASP A 109 -74.33 -14.18 46.89
CA ASP A 109 -73.79 -12.88 47.30
C ASP A 109 -72.48 -12.99 48.09
N GLU A 110 -72.30 -14.08 48.85
CA GLU A 110 -71.06 -14.42 49.56
C GLU A 110 -69.82 -14.46 48.66
N TYR A 111 -69.95 -14.72 47.36
CA TYR A 111 -68.83 -14.77 46.41
C TYR A 111 -68.53 -13.47 45.68
N TYR A 112 -69.36 -12.44 45.86
CA TYR A 112 -69.23 -11.13 45.21
C TYR A 112 -69.02 -10.00 46.22
N GLN A 113 -68.56 -10.32 47.43
CA GLN A 113 -68.38 -9.34 48.52
C GLN A 113 -67.45 -8.18 48.14
N ALA A 114 -66.49 -8.40 47.23
CA ALA A 114 -65.64 -7.34 46.68
C ALA A 114 -66.42 -6.18 46.01
N TYR A 115 -67.67 -6.41 45.60
CA TYR A 115 -68.55 -5.44 44.96
C TYR A 115 -69.62 -4.88 45.91
N GLN A 116 -69.55 -5.19 47.21
CA GLN A 116 -70.52 -4.72 48.19
C GLN A 116 -70.42 -3.21 48.38
N ARG A 117 -71.53 -2.50 48.16
CA ARG A 117 -71.59 -1.05 48.39
C ARG A 117 -72.89 -0.62 49.07
N ARG A 118 -72.86 0.56 49.68
CA ARG A 118 -74.04 1.19 50.28
C ARG A 118 -74.90 1.81 49.19
N ASP A 119 -76.15 1.36 49.07
CA ASP A 119 -77.12 1.98 48.18
C ASP A 119 -77.51 3.37 48.69
N ILE A 120 -77.27 4.40 47.89
CA ILE A 120 -77.47 5.81 48.26
C ILE A 120 -78.95 6.14 48.53
N ARG A 121 -79.88 5.42 47.90
CA ARG A 121 -81.33 5.68 48.00
C ARG A 121 -81.97 4.99 49.20
N THR A 122 -81.47 3.82 49.58
CA THR A 122 -82.08 2.97 50.63
C THR A 122 -81.21 2.83 51.88
N GLY A 123 -79.94 3.23 51.82
CA GLY A 123 -78.97 3.12 52.91
C GLY A 123 -78.50 1.70 53.21
N LYS A 124 -79.03 0.68 52.53
CA LYS A 124 -78.67 -0.74 52.72
C LYS A 124 -77.42 -1.11 51.93
N PHE A 125 -76.60 -1.99 52.49
CA PHE A 125 -75.50 -2.61 51.78
C PHE A 125 -76.01 -3.73 50.88
N GLY A 126 -75.49 -3.79 49.66
CA GLY A 126 -75.83 -4.84 48.71
C GLY A 126 -74.89 -4.80 47.50
N ILE A 127 -74.91 -5.88 46.73
CA ILE A 127 -74.14 -6.01 45.49
C ILE A 127 -75.12 -5.79 44.34
N LYS A 128 -74.81 -4.86 43.42
CA LYS A 128 -75.61 -4.67 42.21
C LYS A 128 -74.91 -5.32 41.03
N LEU A 129 -75.69 -6.00 40.19
CA LEU A 129 -75.21 -6.63 38.96
C LEU A 129 -74.42 -5.64 38.09
N ALA A 130 -74.93 -4.39 37.97
CA ALA A 130 -74.29 -3.34 37.19
C ALA A 130 -72.85 -3.04 37.63
N ASP A 131 -72.51 -3.18 38.91
CA ASP A 131 -71.14 -2.91 39.39
C ASP A 131 -70.18 -4.03 38.99
N VAL A 132 -70.64 -5.28 39.12
CA VAL A 132 -69.88 -6.47 38.71
C VAL A 132 -69.65 -6.44 37.20
N GLN A 133 -70.70 -6.17 36.41
CA GLN A 133 -70.60 -6.07 34.96
C GLN A 133 -69.72 -4.91 34.52
N PHE A 134 -69.83 -3.75 35.17
CA PHE A 134 -68.99 -2.58 34.89
C PHE A 134 -67.51 -2.85 35.18
N ASP A 135 -67.18 -3.51 36.29
CA ASP A 135 -65.80 -3.91 36.60
C ASP A 135 -65.24 -4.90 35.56
N ILE A 136 -66.03 -5.93 35.19
CA ILE A 136 -65.66 -6.87 34.13
C ILE A 136 -65.41 -6.13 32.81
N GLU A 137 -66.31 -5.22 32.41
CA GLU A 137 -66.16 -4.43 31.19
C GLU A 137 -64.90 -3.57 31.22
N ASN A 138 -64.62 -2.89 32.33
CA ASN A 138 -63.40 -2.09 32.47
C ASN A 138 -62.13 -2.95 32.37
N LYS A 139 -62.11 -4.11 33.04
CA LYS A 139 -60.98 -5.04 32.99
C LYS A 139 -60.78 -5.61 31.59
N VAL A 140 -61.85 -5.98 30.90
CA VAL A 140 -61.82 -6.46 29.51
C VAL A 140 -61.30 -5.37 28.57
N ASN A 141 -61.78 -4.14 28.69
CA ASN A 141 -61.33 -3.03 27.87
C ASN A 141 -59.84 -2.72 28.09
N ALA A 142 -59.42 -2.60 29.36
CA ALA A 142 -58.02 -2.34 29.72
C ALA A 142 -57.09 -3.47 29.25
N LEU A 143 -57.50 -4.74 29.41
CA LEU A 143 -56.69 -5.88 29.00
C LEU A 143 -56.59 -6.00 27.46
N ASN A 144 -57.67 -5.74 26.73
CA ASN A 144 -57.64 -5.67 25.26
C ASN A 144 -56.73 -4.56 24.75
N GLU A 145 -56.83 -3.36 25.34
CA GLU A 145 -55.98 -2.22 24.97
C GLU A 145 -54.51 -2.54 25.23
N ARG A 146 -54.17 -3.02 26.44
CA ARG A 146 -52.80 -3.39 26.79
C ARG A 146 -52.28 -4.54 25.91
N LYS A 147 -53.12 -5.54 25.60
CA LYS A 147 -52.76 -6.64 24.69
C LYS A 147 -52.39 -6.11 23.30
N ALA A 148 -53.21 -5.23 22.73
CA ALA A 148 -52.91 -4.63 21.43
C ALA A 148 -51.60 -3.85 21.46
N GLN A 149 -51.33 -3.09 22.52
CA GLN A 149 -50.08 -2.35 22.70
C GLN A 149 -48.86 -3.28 22.84
N VAL A 150 -48.96 -4.38 23.60
CA VAL A 150 -47.87 -5.37 23.74
C VAL A 150 -47.59 -6.08 22.40
N GLN A 151 -48.63 -6.41 21.63
CA GLN A 151 -48.44 -6.98 20.29
C GLN A 151 -47.75 -6.00 19.34
N GLU A 152 -48.16 -4.73 19.35
CA GLU A 152 -47.51 -3.66 18.57
C GLU A 152 -46.05 -3.46 19.01
N LEU A 153 -45.79 -3.47 20.33
CA LEU A 153 -44.46 -3.35 20.91
C LEU A 153 -43.54 -4.46 20.41
N GLN A 154 -44.00 -5.72 20.39
CA GLN A 154 -43.22 -6.86 19.91
C GLN A 154 -42.82 -6.72 18.43
N ILE A 155 -43.74 -6.20 17.59
CA ILE A 155 -43.47 -5.96 16.18
C ILE A 155 -42.31 -4.97 16.03
N TYR A 156 -42.35 -3.83 16.75
CA TYR A 156 -41.29 -2.83 16.67
C TYR A 156 -39.99 -3.28 17.33
N TYR A 157 -40.06 -4.04 18.43
CA TYR A 157 -38.89 -4.66 19.06
C TYR A 157 -38.14 -5.56 18.06
N THR A 158 -38.88 -6.45 17.40
CA THR A 158 -38.33 -7.41 16.42
C THR A 158 -37.75 -6.67 15.22
N LYS A 159 -38.51 -5.74 14.62
CA LYS A 159 -38.03 -4.93 13.49
C LYS A 159 -36.80 -4.11 13.83
N THR A 160 -36.72 -3.56 15.03
CA THR A 160 -35.54 -2.79 15.48
C THR A 160 -34.33 -3.69 15.56
N LYS A 161 -34.47 -4.85 16.22
CA LYS A 161 -33.41 -5.84 16.37
C LYS A 161 -32.91 -6.32 15.02
N ASP A 162 -33.80 -6.76 14.14
CA ASP A 162 -33.45 -7.34 12.85
C ASP A 162 -32.72 -6.32 11.96
N ASN A 163 -33.29 -5.11 11.79
CA ASN A 163 -32.66 -4.07 10.96
C ASN A 163 -31.30 -3.60 11.52
N TYR A 164 -31.14 -3.56 12.84
CA TYR A 164 -29.85 -3.22 13.45
C TYR A 164 -28.82 -4.34 13.26
N GLN A 165 -29.24 -5.60 13.41
CA GLN A 165 -28.39 -6.77 13.15
C GLN A 165 -27.97 -6.84 11.69
N ASP A 166 -28.86 -6.49 10.76
CA ASP A 166 -28.54 -6.38 9.33
C ASP A 166 -27.49 -5.30 9.07
N ALA A 167 -27.65 -4.12 9.67
CA ALA A 167 -26.66 -3.04 9.56
C ALA A 167 -25.30 -3.46 10.13
N GLN A 168 -25.27 -4.03 11.33
CA GLN A 168 -24.03 -4.50 11.96
C GLN A 168 -23.35 -5.61 11.14
N SER A 169 -24.12 -6.57 10.62
CA SER A 169 -23.59 -7.67 9.81
C SER A 169 -23.04 -7.16 8.48
N ALA A 170 -23.72 -6.20 7.85
CA ALA A 170 -23.25 -5.56 6.62
C ALA A 170 -21.96 -4.77 6.85
N PHE A 171 -21.90 -3.96 7.93
CA PHE A 171 -20.70 -3.24 8.34
C PHE A 171 -19.53 -4.20 8.60
N LYS A 172 -19.76 -5.26 9.37
CA LYS A 172 -18.74 -6.27 9.68
C LYS A 172 -18.20 -6.92 8.41
N LYS A 173 -19.07 -7.29 7.47
CA LYS A 173 -18.65 -7.87 6.19
C LYS A 173 -17.81 -6.88 5.37
N ILE A 174 -18.13 -5.58 5.41
CA ILE A 174 -17.28 -4.55 4.79
C ILE A 174 -15.90 -4.53 5.48
N LYS A 175 -15.86 -4.56 6.81
CA LYS A 175 -14.60 -4.58 7.56
C LYS A 175 -13.75 -5.83 7.30
N ASP A 176 -14.37 -6.99 7.13
CA ASP A 176 -13.68 -8.23 6.77
C ASP A 176 -13.03 -8.13 5.37
N ASP A 177 -13.72 -7.53 4.40
CA ASP A 177 -13.21 -7.32 3.04
C ASP A 177 -12.20 -6.17 2.94
N TYR A 178 -12.33 -5.16 3.81
CA TYR A 178 -11.53 -3.93 3.86
C TYR A 178 -11.03 -3.68 5.29
N PRO A 179 -9.96 -4.36 5.75
CA PRO A 179 -9.59 -4.41 7.18
C PRO A 179 -9.17 -3.09 7.83
N THR A 180 -8.83 -2.08 7.03
CA THR A 180 -8.40 -0.76 7.52
C THR A 180 -9.11 0.33 6.74
N GLU A 181 -9.28 1.51 7.35
CA GLU A 181 -9.88 2.65 6.67
C GLU A 181 -9.09 3.05 5.42
N LYS A 182 -7.76 2.87 5.45
CA LYS A 182 -6.91 3.13 4.29
C LYS A 182 -7.26 2.23 3.10
N ILE A 183 -7.41 0.92 3.35
CA ILE A 183 -7.78 -0.07 2.33
C ILE A 183 -9.20 0.20 1.84
N LEU A 184 -10.13 0.55 2.74
CA LEU A 184 -11.50 0.92 2.40
C LEU A 184 -11.52 2.04 1.35
N PHE A 185 -10.78 3.13 1.57
CA PHE A 185 -10.73 4.25 0.62
C PHE A 185 -9.95 3.93 -0.65
N LEU A 186 -8.81 3.24 -0.53
CA LEU A 186 -7.95 2.94 -1.68
C LEU A 186 -8.67 2.06 -2.71
N ARG A 187 -9.41 1.06 -2.22
CA ARG A 187 -10.14 0.07 -3.02
C ARG A 187 -11.60 0.44 -3.27
N ALA A 188 -12.04 1.62 -2.86
CA ALA A 188 -13.44 2.00 -3.00
C ALA A 188 -13.92 2.04 -4.45
N ASP A 189 -15.08 1.45 -4.70
CA ASP A 189 -15.78 1.41 -5.97
C ASP A 189 -17.29 1.59 -5.77
N GLU A 190 -18.06 1.55 -6.86
CA GLU A 190 -19.53 1.74 -6.78
C GLU A 190 -20.20 0.62 -5.96
N ASP A 191 -19.75 -0.62 -6.09
CA ASP A 191 -20.26 -1.78 -5.35
C ASP A 191 -20.05 -1.61 -3.84
N LEU A 192 -18.87 -1.15 -3.40
CA LEU A 192 -18.62 -0.82 -2.00
C LEU A 192 -19.53 0.29 -1.51
N LEU A 193 -19.71 1.36 -2.29
CA LEU A 193 -20.58 2.48 -1.88
C LEU A 193 -22.04 2.05 -1.74
N GLU A 194 -22.52 1.16 -2.60
CA GLU A 194 -23.87 0.58 -2.45
C GLU A 194 -23.98 -0.23 -1.15
N ARG A 195 -22.96 -1.03 -0.80
CA ARG A 195 -22.93 -1.76 0.48
C ARG A 195 -22.91 -0.81 1.69
N VAL A 196 -22.15 0.27 1.61
CA VAL A 196 -22.09 1.31 2.65
C VAL A 196 -23.46 2.01 2.78
N GLU A 197 -24.11 2.33 1.67
CA GLU A 197 -25.45 2.92 1.66
C GLU A 197 -26.50 1.97 2.25
N ASN A 198 -26.48 0.70 1.87
CA ASN A 198 -27.35 -0.35 2.41
C ASN A 198 -27.19 -0.48 3.93
N THR A 199 -25.95 -0.43 4.43
CA THR A 199 -25.65 -0.41 5.87
C THR A 199 -26.32 0.79 6.56
N SER A 200 -26.19 1.99 5.98
CA SER A 200 -26.86 3.20 6.46
C SER A 200 -28.39 3.08 6.45
N ASN A 201 -28.96 2.50 5.38
CA ASN A 201 -30.40 2.38 5.23
C ASN A 201 -31.01 1.43 6.26
N SER A 202 -30.39 0.26 6.48
CA SER A 202 -30.80 -0.66 7.55
C SER A 202 -30.72 -0.01 8.93
N ALA A 203 -29.65 0.75 9.20
CA ALA A 203 -29.52 1.48 10.47
C ALA A 203 -30.61 2.57 10.63
N LYS A 204 -30.92 3.34 9.58
CA LYS A 204 -32.00 4.34 9.60
C LYS A 204 -33.37 3.69 9.87
N LEU A 205 -33.64 2.52 9.27
CA LEU A 205 -34.86 1.76 9.55
C LEU A 205 -34.89 1.28 11.00
N ALA A 206 -33.77 0.81 11.55
CA ALA A 206 -33.68 0.43 12.95
C ALA A 206 -34.00 1.62 13.88
N LEU A 207 -33.47 2.82 13.59
CA LEU A 207 -33.75 4.04 14.36
C LEU A 207 -35.23 4.44 14.31
N GLN A 208 -35.86 4.36 13.14
CA GLN A 208 -37.29 4.64 12.98
C GLN A 208 -38.17 3.64 13.76
N ASN A 209 -37.81 2.35 13.69
CA ASN A 209 -38.50 1.31 14.45
C ASN A 209 -38.28 1.46 15.95
N PHE A 210 -37.08 1.87 16.39
CA PHE A 210 -36.79 2.13 17.80
C PHE A 210 -37.62 3.30 18.33
N ALA A 211 -37.75 4.39 17.58
CA ALA A 211 -38.61 5.51 17.96
C ALA A 211 -40.08 5.08 18.13
N SER A 212 -40.55 4.15 17.29
CA SER A 212 -41.90 3.56 17.40
C SER A 212 -42.01 2.64 18.62
N PHE A 213 -41.00 1.80 18.86
CA PHE A 213 -40.87 0.96 20.05
C PHE A 213 -40.90 1.79 21.35
N GLU A 214 -40.11 2.84 21.43
CA GLU A 214 -40.03 3.77 22.56
C GLU A 214 -41.37 4.52 22.77
N SER A 215 -42.05 4.91 21.69
CA SER A 215 -43.37 5.53 21.77
C SER A 215 -44.44 4.55 22.30
N THR A 216 -44.43 3.30 21.84
CA THR A 216 -45.40 2.28 22.26
C THR A 216 -45.19 1.86 23.71
N ILE A 217 -43.95 1.67 24.16
CA ILE A 217 -43.67 1.25 25.54
C ILE A 217 -44.10 2.31 26.57
N LYS A 218 -44.03 3.60 26.21
CA LYS A 218 -44.50 4.72 27.04
C LYS A 218 -46.02 4.77 27.22
N LYS A 219 -46.79 4.11 26.35
CA LYS A 219 -48.26 4.03 26.45
C LYS A 219 -48.73 2.92 27.39
N ILE A 220 -47.89 1.91 27.63
CA ILE A 220 -48.21 0.77 28.48
C ILE A 220 -48.01 1.16 29.95
N ASP A 221 -49.00 0.91 30.80
CA ASP A 221 -48.84 1.11 32.25
C ASP A 221 -47.87 0.08 32.84
N LYS A 222 -46.94 0.54 33.69
CA LYS A 222 -45.90 -0.27 34.35
C LYS A 222 -45.21 -1.26 33.41
N PRO A 223 -44.53 -0.80 32.35
CA PRO A 223 -43.95 -1.68 31.33
C PRO A 223 -42.72 -2.46 31.82
N GLY A 224 -42.14 -2.12 32.97
CA GLY A 224 -40.90 -2.74 33.48
C GLY A 224 -39.61 -2.21 32.84
N TYR A 225 -39.70 -1.54 31.70
CA TYR A 225 -38.57 -1.06 30.89
C TYR A 225 -38.71 0.43 30.53
N ARG A 226 -37.58 1.15 30.43
CA ARG A 226 -37.54 2.55 29.94
C ARG A 226 -36.35 2.78 29.00
N PRO A 227 -36.31 2.07 27.87
CA PRO A 227 -35.18 2.15 26.94
C PRO A 227 -35.10 3.55 26.34
N ALA A 228 -33.92 4.16 26.43
CA ALA A 228 -33.59 5.42 25.78
C ALA A 228 -32.42 5.20 24.81
N LEU A 229 -32.55 5.75 23.60
CA LEU A 229 -31.54 5.62 22.56
C LEU A 229 -30.32 6.49 22.85
N HIS A 230 -29.14 5.92 22.70
CA HIS A 230 -27.88 6.66 22.66
C HIS A 230 -27.09 6.28 21.41
N LEU A 231 -26.79 7.28 20.57
CA LEU A 231 -26.00 7.11 19.35
C LEU A 231 -24.52 7.30 19.68
N THR A 232 -23.70 6.36 19.19
CA THR A 232 -22.24 6.34 19.37
C THR A 232 -21.57 6.44 18.00
N ASP A 233 -20.64 7.37 17.86
CA ASP A 233 -19.87 7.55 16.63
C ASP A 233 -18.88 6.40 16.41
N ILE A 234 -18.65 6.02 15.15
CA ILE A 234 -17.55 5.14 14.75
C ILE A 234 -16.33 6.02 14.51
N LEU A 235 -15.36 6.02 15.44
CA LEU A 235 -14.16 6.86 15.39
C LEU A 235 -12.94 6.05 14.97
N GLU A 236 -12.81 4.83 15.48
CA GLU A 236 -11.76 3.89 15.13
C GLU A 236 -12.37 2.74 14.33
N TYR A 237 -12.31 2.83 13.00
CA TYR A 237 -12.91 1.87 12.07
C TYR A 237 -12.55 0.40 12.39
N GLU A 238 -11.32 0.15 12.83
CA GLU A 238 -10.82 -1.18 13.16
C GLU A 238 -11.41 -1.76 14.46
N LYS A 239 -11.94 -0.93 15.37
CA LYS A 239 -12.38 -1.37 16.71
C LYS A 239 -13.86 -1.18 16.97
N ASP A 240 -14.44 -0.14 16.40
CA ASP A 240 -15.83 0.26 16.67
C ASP A 240 -16.83 -0.52 15.80
N GLY A 241 -18.13 -0.36 16.08
CA GLY A 241 -19.22 -0.87 15.23
C GLY A 241 -19.68 -2.31 15.48
N GLU A 242 -19.14 -3.03 16.46
CA GLU A 242 -19.41 -4.48 16.63
C GLU A 242 -19.99 -4.86 18.02
N SER A 243 -20.40 -3.90 18.84
CA SER A 243 -20.98 -4.21 20.16
C SER A 243 -22.35 -4.87 20.05
N LEU A 244 -22.66 -5.78 20.99
CA LEU A 244 -23.97 -6.44 21.06
C LEU A 244 -25.08 -5.44 21.37
N LEU A 245 -26.21 -5.57 20.68
CA LEU A 245 -27.42 -4.80 20.92
C LEU A 245 -28.19 -5.35 22.13
N MET A 246 -28.45 -4.50 23.13
CA MET A 246 -29.29 -4.79 24.29
C MET A 246 -30.48 -3.83 24.33
N LEU A 247 -31.63 -4.24 23.80
CA LEU A 247 -32.86 -3.42 23.76
C LEU A 247 -33.60 -3.33 25.11
N THR A 248 -33.24 -4.20 26.06
CA THR A 248 -33.82 -4.23 27.41
C THR A 248 -33.14 -3.24 28.38
N ASP A 249 -32.00 -2.67 27.98
CA ASP A 249 -31.27 -1.73 28.81
C ASP A 249 -31.95 -0.35 28.78
N ASP A 250 -31.88 0.37 29.90
CA ASP A 250 -32.37 1.76 29.96
C ASP A 250 -31.55 2.68 29.03
N ASN A 251 -30.28 2.34 28.79
CA ASN A 251 -29.40 3.05 27.86
C ASN A 251 -29.04 2.16 26.68
N VAL A 252 -29.85 2.22 25.63
CA VAL A 252 -29.69 1.39 24.43
C VAL A 252 -28.66 2.04 23.51
N LEU A 253 -27.51 1.38 23.35
CA LEU A 253 -26.40 1.86 22.52
C LEU A 253 -26.57 1.45 21.05
N PHE A 254 -26.65 2.43 20.16
CA PHE A 254 -26.61 2.25 18.70
C PHE A 254 -25.34 2.87 18.14
N TRP A 255 -24.68 2.19 17.21
CA TRP A 255 -23.63 2.82 16.41
C TRP A 255 -24.27 3.69 15.33
N ASP A 256 -23.71 4.87 15.11
CA ASP A 256 -24.15 5.79 14.08
C ASP A 256 -23.57 5.40 12.71
N TYR A 257 -23.98 4.24 12.21
CA TYR A 257 -23.66 3.79 10.85
C TYR A 257 -24.08 4.80 9.78
N PRO A 258 -25.21 5.54 9.89
CA PRO A 258 -25.56 6.59 8.94
C PRO A 258 -24.49 7.69 8.82
N LYS A 259 -23.98 8.19 9.95
CA LYS A 259 -22.91 9.19 9.96
C LYS A 259 -21.58 8.65 9.45
N TRP A 260 -21.22 7.41 9.80
CA TRP A 260 -20.06 6.73 9.23
C TRP A 260 -20.18 6.60 7.70
N ALA A 261 -21.33 6.14 7.20
CA ALA A 261 -21.57 5.97 5.77
C ALA A 261 -21.47 7.30 5.01
N GLU A 262 -22.01 8.39 5.58
CA GLU A 262 -21.86 9.74 5.02
C GLU A 262 -20.39 10.17 4.95
N SER A 263 -19.60 9.91 6.01
CA SER A 263 -18.16 10.17 6.04
C SER A 263 -17.42 9.42 4.93
N VAL A 264 -17.70 8.13 4.75
CA VAL A 264 -17.09 7.31 3.69
C VAL A 264 -17.48 7.81 2.30
N GLN A 265 -18.76 8.09 2.07
CA GLN A 265 -19.22 8.64 0.78
C GLN A 265 -18.58 9.99 0.47
N LYS A 266 -18.43 10.86 1.48
CA LYS A 266 -17.78 12.16 1.35
C LYS A 266 -16.29 12.00 1.05
N GLY A 267 -15.57 11.20 1.82
CA GLY A 267 -14.14 10.93 1.60
C GLY A 267 -13.87 10.35 0.21
N TYR A 268 -14.74 9.45 -0.26
CA TYR A 268 -14.64 8.93 -1.62
C TYR A 268 -14.79 10.02 -2.68
N LYS A 269 -15.86 10.83 -2.59
CA LYS A 269 -16.17 11.88 -3.58
C LYS A 269 -15.16 13.03 -3.57
N GLU A 270 -14.72 13.47 -2.39
CA GLU A 270 -13.89 14.66 -2.23
C GLU A 270 -12.38 14.36 -2.29
N VAL A 271 -11.96 13.13 -1.95
CA VAL A 271 -10.53 12.77 -1.89
C VAL A 271 -10.17 11.71 -2.92
N VAL A 272 -10.86 10.55 -2.91
CA VAL A 272 -10.46 9.39 -3.73
C VAL A 272 -10.67 9.65 -5.22
N ILE A 273 -11.83 10.16 -5.64
CA ILE A 273 -12.11 10.45 -7.06
C ILE A 273 -11.11 11.47 -7.64
N PRO A 274 -10.92 12.67 -7.04
CA PRO A 274 -9.96 13.65 -7.55
C PRO A 274 -8.54 13.08 -7.60
N MET A 275 -8.10 12.38 -6.55
CA MET A 275 -6.78 11.75 -6.52
C MET A 275 -6.59 10.78 -7.70
N ARG A 276 -7.57 9.90 -7.98
CA ARG A 276 -7.51 8.97 -9.11
C ARG A 276 -7.45 9.69 -10.45
N MET A 277 -8.24 10.76 -10.62
CA MET A 277 -8.20 11.59 -11.82
C MET A 277 -6.82 12.23 -12.02
N GLU A 278 -6.25 12.83 -10.98
CA GLU A 278 -4.95 13.49 -11.07
C GLU A 278 -3.83 12.48 -11.42
N LEU A 279 -3.89 11.24 -10.93
CA LEU A 279 -2.96 10.16 -11.35
C LEU A 279 -3.08 9.84 -12.84
N ILE A 280 -4.32 9.69 -13.33
CA ILE A 280 -4.64 9.39 -14.74
C ILE A 280 -4.17 10.54 -15.65
N GLU A 281 -4.42 11.78 -15.26
CA GLU A 281 -4.01 12.98 -15.99
C GLU A 281 -2.49 13.12 -16.01
N TYR A 282 -1.81 12.90 -14.89
CA TYR A 282 -0.36 12.97 -14.83
C TYR A 282 0.31 11.90 -15.69
N ASP A 283 -0.21 10.68 -15.67
CA ASP A 283 0.25 9.62 -16.57
C ASP A 283 0.09 10.01 -18.05
N GLN A 284 -1.05 10.61 -18.39
CA GLN A 284 -1.29 11.08 -19.77
C GLN A 284 -0.29 12.16 -20.14
N HIS A 285 -0.05 13.11 -19.24
CA HIS A 285 0.92 14.17 -19.43
C HIS A 285 2.33 13.64 -19.70
N LEU A 286 2.77 12.61 -18.97
CA LEU A 286 4.05 11.95 -19.21
C LEU A 286 4.09 11.26 -20.58
N ASN A 287 3.03 10.57 -20.98
CA ASN A 287 2.94 9.94 -22.30
C ASN A 287 2.99 10.98 -23.43
N ASP A 288 2.30 12.11 -23.27
CA ASP A 288 2.29 13.21 -24.24
C ASP A 288 3.68 13.87 -24.34
N LEU A 289 4.37 14.07 -23.21
CA LEU A 289 5.75 14.57 -23.20
C LEU A 289 6.69 13.61 -23.92
N LYS A 290 6.61 12.31 -23.64
CA LYS A 290 7.40 11.28 -24.34
C LYS A 290 7.15 11.33 -25.85
N ALA A 291 5.90 11.39 -26.29
CA ALA A 291 5.55 11.47 -27.70
C ALA A 291 6.13 12.74 -28.38
N LYS A 292 6.11 13.88 -27.68
CA LYS A 292 6.72 15.13 -28.16
C LYS A 292 8.24 15.06 -28.28
N VAL A 293 8.94 14.45 -27.31
CA VAL A 293 10.40 14.25 -27.41
C VAL A 293 10.74 13.47 -28.69
N LEU A 294 9.96 12.44 -29.01
CA LEU A 294 10.17 11.60 -30.19
C LEU A 294 9.81 12.29 -31.51
N THR A 295 8.79 13.16 -31.51
CA THR A 295 8.28 13.81 -32.73
C THR A 295 9.01 15.12 -33.03
N ASP A 296 9.15 15.98 -32.03
CA ASP A 296 9.74 17.32 -32.19
C ASP A 296 11.27 17.28 -32.15
N SER A 297 11.86 16.13 -31.78
CA SER A 297 13.31 15.95 -31.64
C SER A 297 13.98 16.99 -30.72
N MET A 298 13.24 17.42 -29.69
CA MET A 298 13.69 18.40 -28.70
C MET A 298 13.88 17.76 -27.32
N SER A 299 14.82 18.29 -26.55
CA SER A 299 14.98 17.94 -25.13
C SER A 299 13.88 18.60 -24.31
N LEU A 300 13.10 17.79 -23.60
CA LEU A 300 11.97 18.24 -22.78
C LEU A 300 12.12 17.83 -21.31
N ALA A 301 13.32 17.46 -20.86
CA ALA A 301 13.58 17.04 -19.48
C ALA A 301 13.14 18.11 -18.46
N ASP A 302 13.37 19.39 -18.77
CA ASP A 302 12.98 20.52 -17.91
C ASP A 302 11.46 20.76 -17.86
N GLN A 303 10.67 20.13 -18.73
CA GLN A 303 9.21 20.24 -18.75
C GLN A 303 8.50 19.18 -17.89
N VAL A 304 9.24 18.22 -17.34
CA VAL A 304 8.69 17.23 -16.41
C VAL A 304 8.34 17.93 -15.09
N LYS A 305 7.05 18.15 -14.85
CA LYS A 305 6.57 18.74 -13.60
C LYS A 305 6.54 17.67 -12.49
N PRO A 306 6.98 17.99 -11.27
CA PRO A 306 6.91 17.05 -10.16
C PRO A 306 5.48 16.93 -9.62
N LEU A 307 4.97 15.70 -9.45
CA LEU A 307 3.64 15.44 -8.88
C LEU A 307 3.67 15.38 -7.34
N VAL A 308 4.19 16.42 -6.66
CA VAL A 308 4.45 16.37 -5.21
C VAL A 308 3.15 16.24 -4.40
N GLY A 309 2.09 16.98 -4.77
CA GLY A 309 0.86 17.05 -3.98
C GLY A 309 0.05 15.75 -3.97
N VAL A 310 -0.17 15.14 -5.14
CA VAL A 310 -0.94 13.88 -5.25
C VAL A 310 -0.18 12.70 -4.67
N LEU A 311 1.13 12.65 -4.90
CA LEU A 311 1.97 11.60 -4.33
C LEU A 311 2.05 11.70 -2.80
N ALA A 312 1.95 12.89 -2.22
CA ALA A 312 1.82 13.02 -0.77
C ALA A 312 0.48 12.44 -0.27
N LYS A 313 -0.63 12.78 -0.92
CA LYS A 313 -1.97 12.28 -0.57
C LYS A 313 -2.07 10.75 -0.68
N ILE A 314 -1.62 10.17 -1.79
CA ILE A 314 -1.69 8.72 -1.99
C ILE A 314 -0.83 7.97 -0.95
N ARG A 315 0.29 8.58 -0.51
CA ARG A 315 1.16 8.01 0.53
C ARG A 315 0.55 7.99 1.93
N GLU A 316 -0.51 8.76 2.17
CA GLU A 316 -1.29 8.65 3.42
C GLU A 316 -2.02 7.30 3.48
N TYR A 317 -2.40 6.75 2.32
CA TYR A 317 -3.12 5.49 2.16
C TYR A 317 -2.20 4.29 1.91
N ASP A 318 -1.18 4.45 1.05
CA ASP A 318 -0.19 3.42 0.70
C ASP A 318 1.23 4.02 0.70
N SER A 319 2.10 3.53 1.59
CA SER A 319 3.48 4.01 1.70
C SER A 319 4.36 3.74 0.48
N ASP A 320 4.00 2.78 -0.37
CA ASP A 320 4.77 2.39 -1.56
C ASP A 320 3.89 2.25 -2.82
N PRO A 321 3.33 3.37 -3.30
CA PRO A 321 2.27 3.36 -4.30
C PRO A 321 2.77 2.98 -5.70
N LEU A 322 2.10 2.00 -6.35
CA LEU A 322 2.44 1.56 -7.72
C LEU A 322 2.55 2.72 -8.74
N PRO A 323 1.58 3.66 -8.83
CA PRO A 323 1.65 4.74 -9.82
C PRO A 323 2.94 5.56 -9.72
N GLU A 324 3.50 5.73 -8.53
CA GLU A 324 4.75 6.46 -8.34
C GLU A 324 5.93 5.80 -9.06
N HIS A 325 6.04 4.47 -8.97
CA HIS A 325 7.12 3.73 -9.64
C HIS A 325 6.98 3.74 -11.16
N ILE A 326 5.75 3.66 -11.66
CA ILE A 326 5.45 3.82 -13.09
C ILE A 326 5.88 5.22 -13.55
N PHE A 327 5.54 6.27 -12.79
CA PHE A 327 5.92 7.63 -13.13
C PHE A 327 7.43 7.82 -13.11
N LYS A 328 8.14 7.31 -12.10
CA LYS A 328 9.61 7.35 -12.06
C LYS A 328 10.22 6.70 -13.30
N TYR A 329 9.73 5.54 -13.71
CA TYR A 329 10.20 4.88 -14.93
C TYR A 329 9.97 5.74 -16.17
N LYS A 330 8.74 6.27 -16.35
CA LYS A 330 8.41 7.14 -17.49
C LYS A 330 9.24 8.42 -17.53
N ILE A 331 9.52 9.01 -16.37
CA ILE A 331 10.40 10.19 -16.26
C ILE A 331 11.84 9.84 -16.66
N ALA A 332 12.38 8.71 -16.16
CA ALA A 332 13.71 8.24 -16.55
C ALA A 332 13.80 7.99 -18.06
N GLU A 333 12.74 7.45 -18.67
CA GLU A 333 12.64 7.26 -20.11
C GLU A 333 12.63 8.60 -20.88
N ILE A 334 11.83 9.58 -20.45
CA ILE A 334 11.82 10.93 -21.05
C ILE A 334 13.19 11.59 -20.95
N ASN A 335 13.88 11.43 -19.82
CA ASN A 335 15.23 11.96 -19.62
C ASN A 335 16.25 11.31 -20.57
N ASN A 336 16.18 9.98 -20.73
CA ASN A 336 17.02 9.26 -21.68
C ASN A 336 16.79 9.73 -23.12
N GLU A 337 15.53 9.83 -23.57
CA GLU A 337 15.22 10.30 -24.93
C GLU A 337 15.60 11.77 -25.13
N SER A 338 15.35 12.64 -24.15
CA SER A 338 15.75 14.04 -24.19
C SER A 338 17.27 14.19 -24.30
N PHE A 339 18.02 13.36 -23.55
CA PHE A 339 19.48 13.33 -23.64
C PHE A 339 19.97 12.89 -25.02
N LYS A 340 19.33 11.89 -25.65
CA LYS A 340 19.64 11.48 -27.03
C LYS A 340 19.40 12.62 -28.01
N MET A 341 18.29 13.36 -27.88
CA MET A 341 17.98 14.50 -28.76
C MET A 341 18.99 15.64 -28.60
N SER A 342 19.36 15.99 -27.36
CA SER A 342 20.40 16.99 -27.10
C SER A 342 21.78 16.63 -27.65
N ASN A 343 22.02 15.34 -27.92
CA ASN A 343 23.31 14.84 -28.36
C ASN A 343 23.22 14.12 -29.70
N LEU A 344 22.22 14.39 -30.56
CA LEU A 344 21.94 13.57 -31.76
C LEU A 344 23.17 13.29 -32.66
N TYR A 345 24.04 14.29 -32.82
CA TYR A 345 25.20 14.26 -33.71
C TYR A 345 26.53 13.96 -32.98
N TYR A 346 26.50 13.45 -31.75
CA TYR A 346 27.76 13.21 -31.00
C TYR A 346 28.69 12.23 -31.74
N ARG A 347 28.13 11.26 -32.48
CA ARG A 347 28.88 10.30 -33.28
C ARG A 347 29.64 10.92 -34.45
N ASP A 348 29.20 12.09 -34.92
CA ASP A 348 29.87 12.84 -35.98
C ASP A 348 31.04 13.67 -35.44
N SER A 349 31.14 13.82 -34.11
CA SER A 349 32.29 14.46 -33.48
C SER A 349 33.54 13.64 -33.74
N SER A 350 34.60 14.25 -34.26
CA SER A 350 35.87 13.55 -34.38
C SER A 350 36.48 13.22 -33.02
N ASN A 351 36.07 13.86 -31.92
CA ASN A 351 36.66 13.68 -30.60
C ASN A 351 36.16 12.39 -29.90
N ILE A 352 37.02 11.37 -29.82
CA ILE A 352 36.69 10.07 -29.22
C ILE A 352 36.39 10.19 -27.71
N ASP A 353 37.11 11.05 -27.00
CA ASP A 353 36.92 11.23 -25.55
C ASP A 353 35.56 11.90 -25.26
N TYR A 354 35.12 12.82 -26.14
CA TYR A 354 33.78 13.39 -26.10
C TYR A 354 32.71 12.33 -26.40
N GLN A 355 32.89 11.53 -27.46
CA GLN A 355 31.95 10.44 -27.78
C GLN A 355 31.79 9.46 -26.60
N LEU A 356 32.90 9.04 -26.02
CA LEU A 356 32.92 8.13 -24.87
C LEU A 356 32.22 8.74 -23.65
N LYS A 357 32.41 10.04 -23.39
CA LYS A 357 31.72 10.74 -22.30
C LYS A 357 30.21 10.72 -22.50
N VAL A 358 29.72 11.06 -23.70
CA VAL A 358 28.29 11.05 -24.03
C VAL A 358 27.71 9.64 -23.92
N ALA A 359 28.42 8.63 -24.44
CA ALA A 359 27.99 7.22 -24.35
C ALA A 359 27.89 6.73 -22.90
N LYS A 360 28.84 7.09 -22.02
CA LYS A 360 28.80 6.79 -20.58
C LYS A 360 27.60 7.43 -19.88
N THR A 361 27.31 8.69 -20.18
CA THR A 361 26.15 9.38 -19.60
C THR A 361 24.84 8.73 -20.06
N LYS A 362 24.70 8.42 -21.36
CA LYS A 362 23.55 7.67 -21.92
C LYS A 362 23.36 6.33 -21.20
N PHE A 363 24.43 5.58 -20.98
CA PHE A 363 24.35 4.31 -20.26
C PHE A 363 23.91 4.47 -18.79
N GLY A 364 24.25 5.59 -18.15
CA GLY A 364 23.73 5.95 -16.83
C GLY A 364 22.21 6.01 -16.79
N TYR A 365 21.58 6.71 -17.75
CA TYR A 365 20.12 6.77 -17.86
C TYR A 365 19.49 5.39 -18.13
N VAL A 366 20.10 4.58 -19.00
CA VAL A 366 19.59 3.22 -19.27
C VAL A 366 19.69 2.32 -18.04
N LYS A 367 20.75 2.45 -17.22
CA LYS A 367 20.87 1.74 -15.94
C LYS A 367 19.82 2.15 -14.92
N GLU A 368 19.46 3.43 -14.89
CA GLU A 368 18.38 3.92 -14.04
C GLU A 368 17.04 3.31 -14.46
N MET A 369 16.73 3.32 -15.77
CA MET A 369 15.53 2.65 -16.32
C MET A 369 15.51 1.15 -15.98
N ASP A 370 16.65 0.46 -16.08
CA ASP A 370 16.80 -0.97 -15.73
C ASP A 370 16.49 -1.24 -14.27
N SER A 371 16.96 -0.37 -13.38
CA SER A 371 16.70 -0.49 -11.94
C SER A 371 15.21 -0.31 -11.63
N LEU A 372 14.57 0.68 -12.27
CA LEU A 372 13.15 1.00 -12.05
C LEU A 372 12.21 -0.06 -12.63
N VAL A 373 12.50 -0.63 -13.80
CA VAL A 373 11.65 -1.69 -14.37
C VAL A 373 11.77 -3.00 -13.59
N ASN A 374 12.97 -3.34 -13.09
CA ASN A 374 13.14 -4.49 -12.20
C ASN A 374 12.41 -4.30 -10.87
N LEU A 375 12.33 -3.08 -10.35
CA LEU A 375 11.51 -2.76 -9.19
C LEU A 375 10.03 -3.04 -9.47
N LEU A 376 9.50 -2.60 -10.62
CA LEU A 376 8.12 -2.87 -11.04
C LEU A 376 7.81 -4.37 -11.17
N ILE A 377 8.76 -5.17 -11.69
CA ILE A 377 8.60 -6.63 -11.83
C ILE A 377 8.56 -7.33 -10.47
N SER A 378 9.28 -6.80 -9.48
CA SER A 378 9.36 -7.40 -8.14
C SER A 378 8.11 -7.18 -7.28
N ARG A 379 7.15 -6.36 -7.74
CA ARG A 379 5.93 -6.02 -7.00
C ARG A 379 4.89 -7.12 -7.03
N ASP A 380 4.02 -7.13 -6.03
CA ASP A 380 2.78 -7.91 -6.07
C ASP A 380 1.71 -7.18 -6.88
N LEU A 381 1.74 -7.41 -8.20
CA LEU A 381 0.80 -6.76 -9.11
C LEU A 381 -0.66 -7.16 -8.85
N LYS A 382 -0.93 -8.30 -8.21
CA LYS A 382 -2.30 -8.71 -7.87
C LYS A 382 -2.88 -7.83 -6.78
N GLU A 383 -2.08 -7.54 -5.77
CA GLU A 383 -2.45 -6.61 -4.70
C GLU A 383 -2.55 -5.17 -5.24
N ASP A 384 -1.61 -4.75 -6.08
CA ASP A 384 -1.67 -3.45 -6.74
C ASP A 384 -2.93 -3.31 -7.61
N LYS A 385 -3.39 -4.40 -8.25
CA LYS A 385 -4.66 -4.41 -9.02
C LYS A 385 -5.85 -4.01 -8.15
N LEU A 386 -5.93 -4.54 -6.94
CA LEU A 386 -7.02 -4.24 -6.02
C LEU A 386 -6.96 -2.78 -5.57
N ASN A 387 -5.75 -2.31 -5.24
CA ASN A 387 -5.53 -0.97 -4.71
C ASN A 387 -5.66 0.14 -5.78
N TYR A 388 -5.34 -0.16 -7.03
CA TYR A 388 -5.27 0.82 -8.11
C TYR A 388 -6.10 0.42 -9.34
N SER A 389 -7.21 -0.31 -9.14
CA SER A 389 -8.08 -0.83 -10.21
C SER A 389 -8.41 0.22 -11.27
N SER A 390 -8.95 1.37 -10.85
CA SER A 390 -9.34 2.46 -11.75
C SER A 390 -8.18 3.01 -12.59
N TYR A 391 -6.99 3.14 -12.00
CA TYR A 391 -5.80 3.62 -12.72
C TYR A 391 -5.32 2.56 -13.73
N ILE A 392 -5.26 1.30 -13.31
CA ILE A 392 -4.81 0.17 -14.14
C ILE A 392 -5.77 -0.04 -15.31
N GLU A 393 -7.08 -0.07 -15.06
CA GLU A 393 -8.11 -0.23 -16.10
C GLU A 393 -8.08 0.93 -17.09
N LYS A 394 -7.92 2.17 -16.61
CA LYS A 394 -7.92 3.33 -17.51
C LYS A 394 -6.67 3.42 -18.38
N LYS A 395 -5.51 2.99 -17.88
CA LYS A 395 -4.21 3.16 -18.55
C LYS A 395 -3.69 1.93 -19.26
N TYR A 396 -4.06 0.76 -18.77
CA TYR A 396 -3.54 -0.52 -19.23
C TYR A 396 -4.66 -1.50 -19.61
N ASN A 397 -5.93 -1.07 -19.55
CA ASN A 397 -7.15 -1.88 -19.74
C ASN A 397 -7.38 -2.91 -18.63
N ASP A 398 -6.35 -3.66 -18.25
CA ASP A 398 -6.39 -4.62 -17.14
C ASP A 398 -4.98 -4.91 -16.60
N ILE A 399 -4.91 -5.86 -15.67
CA ILE A 399 -3.66 -6.33 -15.07
C ILE A 399 -2.72 -6.97 -16.10
N VAL A 400 -3.25 -7.65 -17.11
CA VAL A 400 -2.47 -8.33 -18.15
C VAL A 400 -1.82 -7.29 -19.07
N GLY A 401 -2.51 -6.19 -19.36
CA GLY A 401 -1.97 -5.06 -20.09
C GLY A 401 -0.85 -4.36 -19.31
N LEU A 402 -0.96 -4.24 -17.99
CA LEU A 402 0.13 -3.70 -17.16
C LEU A 402 1.35 -4.63 -17.16
N GLU A 403 1.15 -5.93 -16.97
CA GLU A 403 2.22 -6.94 -17.03
C GLU A 403 2.92 -6.93 -18.40
N THR A 404 2.14 -6.83 -19.47
CA THR A 404 2.65 -6.74 -20.84
C THR A 404 3.48 -5.48 -21.02
N TYR A 405 2.98 -4.33 -20.58
CA TYR A 405 3.73 -3.08 -20.61
C TYR A 405 5.06 -3.19 -19.87
N ILE A 406 5.06 -3.67 -18.62
CA ILE A 406 6.29 -3.83 -17.81
C ILE A 406 7.29 -4.75 -18.51
N LYS A 407 6.81 -5.86 -19.09
CA LYS A 407 7.66 -6.81 -19.82
C LYS A 407 8.27 -6.19 -21.08
N GLU A 408 7.47 -5.48 -21.87
CA GLU A 408 7.97 -4.77 -23.05
C GLU A 408 9.03 -3.72 -22.68
N GLN A 409 8.82 -3.02 -21.57
CA GLN A 409 9.80 -2.06 -21.03
C GLN A 409 11.10 -2.76 -20.60
N LEU A 410 11.00 -3.92 -19.96
CA LEU A 410 12.17 -4.72 -19.58
C LEU A 410 12.97 -5.16 -20.81
N ASP A 411 12.30 -5.74 -21.81
CA ASP A 411 12.95 -6.23 -23.03
C ASP A 411 13.65 -5.08 -23.76
N HIS A 412 12.98 -3.93 -23.87
CA HIS A 412 13.55 -2.72 -24.45
C HIS A 412 14.82 -2.26 -23.69
N VAL A 413 14.76 -2.21 -22.36
CA VAL A 413 15.89 -1.76 -21.54
C VAL A 413 17.07 -2.73 -21.57
N ILE A 414 16.83 -4.04 -21.57
CA ILE A 414 17.89 -5.05 -21.70
C ILE A 414 18.67 -4.85 -23.02
N ILE A 415 17.95 -4.67 -24.13
CA ILE A 415 18.55 -4.43 -25.44
C ILE A 415 19.32 -3.11 -25.44
N ALA A 416 18.70 -2.02 -24.96
CA ALA A 416 19.31 -0.70 -24.91
C ALA A 416 20.59 -0.70 -24.05
N LYS A 417 20.59 -1.43 -22.92
CA LYS A 417 21.72 -1.56 -22.01
C LYS A 417 22.88 -2.27 -22.69
N LYS A 418 22.61 -3.37 -23.39
CA LYS A 418 23.62 -4.09 -24.16
C LYS A 418 24.24 -3.21 -25.24
N ILE A 419 23.42 -2.55 -26.06
CA ILE A 419 23.90 -1.65 -27.13
C ILE A 419 24.76 -0.52 -26.57
N ALA A 420 24.32 0.11 -25.46
CA ALA A 420 25.07 1.20 -24.85
C ALA A 420 26.39 0.72 -24.21
N GLN A 421 26.43 -0.48 -23.63
CA GLN A 421 27.65 -1.08 -23.11
C GLN A 421 28.64 -1.42 -24.24
N ASP A 422 28.17 -2.09 -25.30
CA ASP A 422 28.97 -2.42 -26.48
C ASP A 422 29.56 -1.15 -27.12
N GLU A 423 28.78 -0.06 -27.19
CA GLU A 423 29.26 1.25 -27.66
C GLU A 423 30.36 1.83 -26.75
N ILE A 424 30.21 1.76 -25.43
CA ILE A 424 31.23 2.20 -24.48
C ILE A 424 32.50 1.37 -24.62
N ASP A 425 32.39 0.05 -24.71
CA ASP A 425 33.54 -0.84 -24.79
C ASP A 425 34.33 -0.59 -26.08
N ASN A 426 33.64 -0.41 -27.21
CA ASN A 426 34.26 -0.06 -28.48
C ASN A 426 34.95 1.31 -28.44
N LEU A 427 34.30 2.34 -27.87
CA LEU A 427 34.88 3.67 -27.76
C LEU A 427 36.04 3.72 -26.75
N ALA A 428 35.92 3.00 -25.65
CA ALA A 428 36.97 2.86 -24.64
C ALA A 428 38.19 2.18 -25.26
N GLU A 429 38.01 1.08 -25.98
CA GLU A 429 39.11 0.42 -26.67
C GLU A 429 39.71 1.34 -27.74
N ARG A 430 38.88 1.96 -28.59
CA ARG A 430 39.35 2.93 -29.61
C ARG A 430 40.16 4.08 -29.00
N SER A 431 39.79 4.56 -27.80
CA SER A 431 40.48 5.66 -27.10
C SER A 431 41.90 5.30 -26.65
N ARG A 432 42.20 3.99 -26.51
CA ARG A 432 43.51 3.47 -26.10
C ARG A 432 44.50 3.34 -27.26
N TRP A 433 44.10 3.65 -28.49
CA TRP A 433 44.94 3.52 -29.67
C TRP A 433 45.00 4.82 -30.46
N LEU A 434 46.19 5.20 -30.89
CA LEU A 434 46.42 6.26 -31.87
C LEU A 434 46.55 5.60 -33.25
N ILE A 435 45.57 5.82 -34.13
CA ILE A 435 45.58 5.25 -35.47
C ILE A 435 46.60 6.01 -36.32
N GLY A 436 47.68 5.32 -36.70
CA GLY A 436 48.64 5.76 -37.69
C GLY A 436 48.35 5.17 -39.08
N GLU A 437 49.09 5.62 -40.09
CA GLU A 437 48.88 5.21 -41.49
C GLU A 437 49.09 3.70 -41.73
N ASN A 438 50.11 3.13 -41.08
CA ASN A 438 50.54 1.75 -41.32
C ASN A 438 50.27 0.81 -40.14
N ASP A 439 50.20 1.35 -38.92
CA ASP A 439 50.02 0.57 -37.69
C ASP A 439 49.57 1.50 -36.55
N SER A 440 48.87 0.95 -35.56
CA SER A 440 48.33 1.71 -34.42
C SER A 440 49.33 1.81 -33.28
N ILE A 441 49.46 2.99 -32.68
CA ILE A 441 50.32 3.24 -31.54
C ILE A 441 49.47 3.10 -30.27
N PRO A 442 49.82 2.20 -29.34
CA PRO A 442 49.10 2.09 -28.07
C PRO A 442 49.32 3.35 -27.23
N LEU A 443 48.24 3.83 -26.59
CA LEU A 443 48.24 4.94 -25.64
C LEU A 443 48.16 4.42 -24.21
N PHE A 444 48.89 3.35 -23.93
CA PHE A 444 49.05 2.74 -22.61
C PHE A 444 50.42 2.07 -22.53
N MET A 445 50.95 1.93 -21.31
CA MET A 445 52.33 1.46 -21.08
C MET A 445 52.45 -0.07 -21.09
N GLU A 446 51.41 -0.79 -20.67
CA GLU A 446 51.40 -2.25 -20.54
C GLU A 446 51.11 -2.95 -21.88
N VAL A 447 51.98 -2.75 -22.85
CA VAL A 447 51.83 -3.32 -24.20
C VAL A 447 52.41 -4.73 -24.25
N ASN A 448 51.69 -5.67 -24.88
CA ASN A 448 52.28 -6.97 -25.23
C ASN A 448 53.40 -6.77 -26.27
N ARG A 449 54.65 -6.79 -25.79
CA ARG A 449 55.88 -6.52 -26.55
C ARG A 449 56.12 -7.52 -27.70
N GLY A 450 55.41 -8.64 -27.72
CA GLY A 450 55.44 -9.62 -28.81
C GLY A 450 54.47 -9.31 -29.96
N LEU A 451 53.43 -8.51 -29.71
CA LEU A 451 52.35 -8.26 -30.67
C LEU A 451 52.38 -6.84 -31.26
N SER A 452 52.84 -5.84 -30.49
CA SER A 452 52.94 -4.46 -31.01
C SER A 452 54.36 -4.13 -31.47
N LYS A 453 54.45 -3.38 -32.58
CA LYS A 453 55.72 -2.77 -33.02
C LYS A 453 56.10 -1.54 -32.22
N TYR A 454 55.13 -0.91 -31.54
CA TYR A 454 55.37 0.27 -30.72
C TYR A 454 55.40 -0.10 -29.24
N VAL A 455 56.42 0.41 -28.56
CA VAL A 455 56.55 0.32 -27.11
C VAL A 455 56.62 1.75 -26.58
N PRO A 456 55.47 2.32 -26.15
CA PRO A 456 55.44 3.63 -25.53
C PRO A 456 56.26 3.62 -24.24
N LEU A 457 57.10 4.63 -24.08
CA LEU A 457 57.80 4.93 -22.84
C LEU A 457 57.20 6.17 -22.15
N VAL A 458 56.47 6.98 -22.91
CA VAL A 458 55.69 8.11 -22.45
C VAL A 458 54.34 8.11 -23.17
N VAL A 459 53.26 8.24 -22.40
CA VAL A 459 51.92 8.52 -22.92
C VAL A 459 51.37 9.71 -22.14
N ASP A 460 51.25 10.84 -22.82
CA ASP A 460 50.58 12.05 -22.33
C ASP A 460 49.21 12.21 -23.02
N LYS A 461 48.42 13.20 -22.60
CA LYS A 461 47.17 13.56 -23.29
C LYS A 461 47.40 14.10 -24.70
N LYS A 462 48.52 14.79 -24.95
CA LYS A 462 48.80 15.47 -26.21
C LYS A 462 49.78 14.72 -27.12
N PHE A 463 50.58 13.82 -26.59
CA PHE A 463 51.58 13.10 -27.38
C PHE A 463 51.94 11.75 -26.74
N THR A 464 52.59 10.89 -27.52
CA THR A 464 53.23 9.66 -27.04
C THR A 464 54.60 9.52 -27.67
N SER A 465 55.54 8.93 -26.92
CA SER A 465 56.89 8.69 -27.40
C SER A 465 57.44 7.39 -26.81
N GLY A 466 58.32 6.73 -27.55
CA GLY A 466 58.92 5.47 -27.15
C GLY A 466 59.72 4.85 -28.28
N PHE A 467 59.75 3.53 -28.33
CA PHE A 467 60.48 2.79 -29.37
C PHE A 467 59.56 2.12 -30.39
N TYR A 468 60.02 2.09 -31.63
CA TYR A 468 59.42 1.39 -32.76
C TYR A 468 60.35 0.28 -33.23
N PHE A 469 59.82 -0.94 -33.33
CA PHE A 469 60.53 -2.14 -33.72
C PHE A 469 59.93 -2.69 -35.01
N SER A 470 60.57 -2.44 -36.15
CA SER A 470 60.09 -2.91 -37.47
C SER A 470 60.36 -4.41 -37.75
N GLY A 471 60.95 -5.13 -36.79
CA GLY A 471 61.29 -6.55 -36.86
C GLY A 471 62.64 -6.85 -37.50
N LYS A 472 62.93 -6.29 -38.69
CA LYS A 472 64.20 -6.52 -39.42
C LYS A 472 65.24 -5.41 -39.25
N THR A 473 64.84 -4.22 -38.80
CA THR A 473 65.77 -3.11 -38.57
C THR A 473 66.09 -2.94 -37.10
N ALA A 474 67.16 -2.20 -36.83
CA ALA A 474 67.47 -1.67 -35.53
C ALA A 474 66.29 -0.86 -34.97
N ALA A 475 66.18 -0.77 -33.65
CA ALA A 475 65.14 -0.01 -32.98
C ALA A 475 65.26 1.48 -33.34
N GLU A 476 64.11 2.13 -33.43
CA GLU A 476 64.01 3.57 -33.68
C GLU A 476 63.22 4.23 -32.56
N GLY A 477 63.59 5.45 -32.21
CA GLY A 477 62.77 6.31 -31.37
C GLY A 477 61.61 6.85 -32.19
N TYR A 478 60.44 6.97 -31.57
CA TYR A 478 59.30 7.65 -32.18
C TYR A 478 58.73 8.72 -31.26
N PHE A 479 58.15 9.74 -31.87
CA PHE A 479 57.29 10.72 -31.23
C PHE A 479 56.05 10.89 -32.10
N ALA A 480 54.87 10.93 -31.49
CA ALA A 480 53.62 11.17 -32.18
C ALA A 480 52.70 12.09 -31.38
N LEU A 481 52.07 13.05 -32.07
CA LEU A 481 51.03 13.88 -31.48
C LEU A 481 49.70 13.12 -31.47
N ILE A 482 48.95 13.27 -30.38
CA ILE A 482 47.63 12.68 -30.17
C ILE A 482 46.59 13.75 -30.46
N ASP A 483 45.90 13.60 -31.59
CA ASP A 483 44.72 14.41 -31.89
C ASP A 483 43.51 13.95 -31.05
N PRO A 484 42.50 14.80 -30.76
CA PRO A 484 41.26 14.36 -30.12
C PRO A 484 40.55 13.21 -30.85
N SER A 485 40.73 13.08 -32.16
CA SER A 485 40.26 11.93 -32.94
C SER A 485 41.07 10.65 -32.81
N LYS A 486 42.13 10.70 -32.01
CA LYS A 486 43.10 9.63 -31.84
C LYS A 486 43.60 9.15 -33.21
N THR A 487 43.82 10.10 -34.11
CA THR A 487 44.50 9.90 -35.39
C THR A 487 45.84 10.61 -35.34
N GLN A 488 46.82 10.05 -36.04
CA GLN A 488 48.18 10.58 -36.07
C GLN A 488 48.25 11.81 -36.98
N LYS A 489 48.41 13.00 -36.39
CA LYS A 489 48.67 14.24 -37.15
C LYS A 489 50.15 14.46 -37.49
N LEU A 490 51.03 14.07 -36.58
CA LEU A 490 52.48 14.18 -36.76
C LEU A 490 53.16 12.94 -36.18
N LYS A 491 54.12 12.42 -36.93
CA LYS A 491 55.02 11.34 -36.52
C LYS A 491 56.45 11.72 -36.85
N ALA A 492 57.30 11.74 -35.83
CA ALA A 492 58.74 11.75 -36.02
C ALA A 492 59.28 10.38 -35.66
N VAL A 493 60.12 9.81 -36.52
CA VAL A 493 60.90 8.60 -36.23
C VAL A 493 62.38 8.98 -36.36
N PHE A 494 63.19 8.57 -35.40
CA PHE A 494 64.59 8.96 -35.32
C PHE A 494 65.47 7.80 -34.85
N LYS A 495 66.73 7.82 -35.31
CA LYS A 495 67.71 6.82 -34.91
C LYS A 495 68.07 7.00 -33.44
N ILE A 496 68.05 5.89 -32.70
CA ILE A 496 68.54 5.81 -31.32
C ILE A 496 69.87 5.06 -31.30
N ASP A 497 70.59 5.19 -30.18
CA ASP A 497 71.80 4.42 -29.93
C ASP A 497 71.49 2.93 -29.72
N ASN A 498 71.52 2.15 -30.79
CA ASN A 498 71.10 0.76 -30.79
C ASN A 498 72.03 -0.19 -30.02
N ASP A 499 73.24 0.26 -29.68
CA ASP A 499 74.16 -0.51 -28.85
C ASP A 499 73.64 -0.58 -27.40
N HIS A 500 72.86 0.43 -26.98
CA HIS A 500 72.35 0.56 -25.62
C HIS A 500 70.82 0.45 -25.54
N PHE A 501 70.09 0.92 -26.55
CA PHE A 501 68.63 0.87 -26.60
C PHE A 501 68.13 -0.32 -27.42
N SER A 502 67.79 -1.40 -26.72
CA SER A 502 67.31 -2.65 -27.32
C SER A 502 66.04 -3.16 -26.62
N LYS A 503 65.38 -4.18 -27.19
CA LYS A 503 64.23 -4.84 -26.53
C LYS A 503 64.56 -5.39 -25.14
N GLN A 504 65.80 -5.82 -24.92
CA GLN A 504 66.25 -6.39 -23.64
C GLN A 504 66.39 -5.30 -22.56
N ASN A 505 66.76 -4.08 -22.97
CA ASN A 505 67.00 -2.97 -22.05
C ASN A 505 65.77 -2.08 -21.81
N LEU A 506 64.60 -2.44 -22.36
CA LEU A 506 63.37 -1.67 -22.23
C LEU A 506 62.97 -1.41 -20.78
N GLU A 507 63.18 -2.36 -19.88
CA GLU A 507 62.76 -2.26 -18.47
C GLU A 507 63.62 -1.27 -17.67
N VAL A 508 64.86 -1.09 -18.09
CA VAL A 508 65.81 -0.15 -17.48
C VAL A 508 65.90 1.16 -18.27
N THR A 509 65.18 1.27 -19.39
CA THR A 509 65.12 2.50 -20.18
C THR A 509 64.13 3.47 -19.54
N LYS A 510 64.57 4.70 -19.28
CA LYS A 510 63.72 5.80 -18.83
C LYS A 510 63.54 6.83 -19.93
N ALA A 511 62.37 7.45 -19.98
CA ALA A 511 62.05 8.52 -20.91
C ALA A 511 61.67 9.78 -20.16
N TYR A 512 62.19 10.91 -20.63
CA TYR A 512 61.89 12.25 -20.12
C TYR A 512 61.43 13.10 -21.28
N PHE A 513 60.58 14.08 -21.00
CA PHE A 513 60.13 15.02 -22.00
C PHE A 513 59.96 16.41 -21.41
N THR A 514 60.00 17.41 -22.28
CA THR A 514 59.58 18.76 -21.97
C THR A 514 59.06 19.40 -23.24
N ALA A 515 58.13 20.34 -23.11
CA ALA A 515 57.52 21.03 -24.22
C ALA A 515 57.53 22.52 -23.94
N GLU A 516 57.64 23.31 -25.01
CA GLU A 516 57.41 24.74 -24.91
C GLU A 516 55.97 25.00 -24.45
N GLU A 517 55.73 26.08 -23.71
CA GLU A 517 54.41 26.44 -23.17
C GLU A 517 53.31 26.52 -24.25
N ALA A 518 53.65 27.08 -25.42
CA ALA A 518 52.76 27.15 -26.58
C ALA A 518 52.66 25.81 -27.35
N GLY A 519 53.54 24.86 -27.06
CA GLY A 519 53.57 23.54 -27.66
C GLY A 519 54.05 23.53 -29.11
N HIS A 520 54.85 24.50 -29.56
CA HIS A 520 55.39 24.48 -30.92
C HIS A 520 56.50 23.44 -31.11
N TYR A 521 57.19 23.07 -30.03
CA TYR A 521 58.18 22.02 -30.07
C TYR A 521 58.27 21.22 -28.76
N TYR A 522 58.81 20.02 -28.90
CA TYR A 522 58.98 19.03 -27.86
C TYR A 522 60.44 18.55 -27.85
N TYR A 523 60.94 18.30 -26.65
CA TYR A 523 62.16 17.53 -26.44
C TYR A 523 61.79 16.19 -25.83
N VAL A 524 62.37 15.12 -26.37
CA VAL A 524 62.29 13.78 -25.81
C VAL A 524 63.70 13.29 -25.53
N LEU A 525 63.92 12.73 -24.36
CA LEU A 525 65.17 12.12 -23.93
C LEU A 525 64.91 10.68 -23.50
N PHE A 526 65.57 9.73 -24.15
CA PHE A 526 65.65 8.34 -23.69
C PHE A 526 66.99 8.12 -23.01
N THR A 527 66.99 7.41 -21.88
CA THR A 527 68.20 7.11 -21.11
C THR A 527 68.23 5.66 -20.67
N VAL A 528 69.42 5.07 -20.62
CA VAL A 528 69.67 3.74 -20.05
C VAL A 528 71.00 3.76 -19.32
N GLN A 529 71.05 3.12 -18.15
CA GLN A 529 72.27 3.04 -17.35
C GLN A 529 73.28 2.09 -18.00
N LEU A 530 74.55 2.48 -18.07
CA LEU A 530 75.61 1.62 -18.59
C LEU A 530 76.05 0.61 -17.51
N PRO A 531 76.19 -0.70 -17.82
CA PRO A 531 76.50 -1.72 -16.81
C PRO A 531 77.84 -1.55 -16.10
N GLU A 532 78.82 -0.92 -16.76
CA GLU A 532 80.22 -0.86 -16.30
C GLU A 532 80.64 0.56 -15.84
N GLN A 533 79.80 1.56 -16.07
CA GLN A 533 80.10 2.97 -15.82
C GLN A 533 78.91 3.60 -15.12
N GLU A 534 79.14 4.48 -14.14
CA GLU A 534 78.07 5.29 -13.52
C GLU A 534 77.48 6.36 -14.45
N GLU A 535 77.65 6.16 -15.77
CA GLU A 535 77.22 7.02 -16.85
C GLU A 535 75.97 6.42 -17.51
N TYR A 536 75.23 7.27 -18.21
CA TYR A 536 74.00 6.88 -18.90
C TYR A 536 74.13 7.15 -20.39
N ALA A 537 73.87 6.14 -21.21
CA ALA A 537 73.66 6.38 -22.63
C ALA A 537 72.32 7.09 -22.81
N ALA A 538 72.31 8.13 -23.63
CA ALA A 538 71.14 8.96 -23.84
C ALA A 538 70.94 9.33 -25.31
N THR A 539 69.70 9.22 -25.78
CA THR A 539 69.28 9.78 -27.08
C THR A 539 68.28 10.90 -26.82
N VAL A 540 68.61 12.11 -27.29
CA VAL A 540 67.75 13.29 -27.22
C VAL A 540 67.30 13.69 -28.62
N ALA A 541 66.02 14.02 -28.77
CA ALA A 541 65.43 14.51 -30.00
C ALA A 541 64.66 15.80 -29.76
N LYS A 542 64.79 16.75 -30.69
CA LYS A 542 63.94 17.95 -30.78
C LYS A 542 62.95 17.76 -31.92
N ILE A 543 61.67 17.98 -31.64
CA ILE A 543 60.58 17.79 -32.60
C ILE A 543 59.74 19.07 -32.66
N TYR A 544 59.59 19.65 -33.85
CA TYR A 544 58.63 20.72 -34.12
C TYR A 544 57.26 20.14 -34.50
N THR A 545 56.19 20.81 -34.09
CA THR A 545 54.82 20.41 -34.46
C THR A 545 54.47 20.70 -35.92
N SER A 546 55.17 21.64 -36.56
CA SER A 546 55.04 21.96 -37.98
C SER A 546 55.79 20.98 -38.88
N ASP A 547 57.07 20.76 -38.57
CA ASP A 547 58.03 20.17 -39.51
C ASP A 547 58.55 18.79 -39.08
N GLY A 548 58.14 18.30 -37.90
CA GLY A 548 58.59 17.02 -37.37
C GLY A 548 59.99 17.09 -36.76
N LEU A 549 60.82 16.08 -37.03
CA LEU A 549 62.13 15.94 -36.38
C LEU A 549 63.07 17.09 -36.80
N ALA A 550 63.49 17.91 -35.83
CA ALA A 550 64.48 18.96 -36.06
C ALA A 550 65.90 18.41 -36.04
N TRP A 551 66.23 17.66 -34.98
CA TRP A 551 67.51 16.98 -34.83
C TRP A 551 67.42 15.88 -33.77
N VAL A 552 68.37 14.95 -33.83
CA VAL A 552 68.58 13.88 -32.84
C VAL A 552 70.07 13.80 -32.50
N LYS A 553 70.39 13.56 -31.22
CA LYS A 553 71.76 13.39 -30.73
C LYS A 553 71.85 12.24 -29.73
N ASN A 554 72.87 11.42 -29.90
CA ASN A 554 73.30 10.47 -28.89
C ASN A 554 74.39 11.14 -28.05
N ILE A 555 74.23 11.12 -26.74
CA ILE A 555 75.11 11.73 -25.76
C ILE A 555 75.31 10.78 -24.58
N THR A 556 76.42 10.95 -23.87
CA THR A 556 76.65 10.27 -22.59
C THR A 556 76.38 11.25 -21.47
N LEU A 557 75.54 10.88 -20.52
CA LEU A 557 75.25 11.67 -19.33
C LEU A 557 76.08 11.15 -18.16
N ALA A 558 76.61 12.06 -17.35
CA ALA A 558 77.44 11.70 -16.21
C ALA A 558 76.67 11.04 -15.05
N THR A 559 75.34 11.21 -15.02
CA THR A 559 74.42 10.58 -14.06
C THR A 559 72.99 10.61 -14.63
N ALA A 560 72.03 10.03 -13.90
CA ALA A 560 70.62 10.03 -14.26
C ALA A 560 70.08 11.48 -14.34
N PRO A 561 69.27 11.80 -15.36
CA PRO A 561 68.59 13.09 -15.41
C PRO A 561 67.47 13.15 -14.35
N LEU A 562 67.30 14.32 -13.74
CA LEU A 562 66.23 14.63 -12.80
C LEU A 562 65.00 15.16 -13.54
N ASP A 563 65.19 16.17 -14.38
CA ASP A 563 64.15 16.79 -15.20
C ASP A 563 64.73 17.41 -16.48
N LEU A 564 63.83 17.93 -17.31
CA LEU A 564 64.14 18.67 -18.53
C LEU A 564 63.47 20.04 -18.50
N ILE A 565 64.27 21.09 -18.66
CA ILE A 565 63.80 22.49 -18.67
C ILE A 565 64.20 23.15 -19.97
N ILE A 566 63.29 23.93 -20.55
CA ILE A 566 63.55 24.78 -21.70
C ILE A 566 63.89 26.18 -21.19
N ASN A 567 65.03 26.73 -21.62
CA ASN A 567 65.35 28.12 -21.33
C ASN A 567 64.49 29.04 -22.21
N PRO A 568 63.60 29.87 -21.63
CA PRO A 568 62.64 30.68 -22.41
C PRO A 568 63.30 31.77 -23.26
N ASN A 569 64.55 32.16 -22.96
CA ASN A 569 65.26 33.21 -23.68
C ASN A 569 66.11 32.67 -24.84
N THR A 570 66.56 31.42 -24.76
CA THR A 570 67.54 30.86 -25.72
C THR A 570 67.04 29.62 -26.46
N ASP A 571 65.91 29.03 -26.05
CA ASP A 571 65.39 27.73 -26.49
C ASP A 571 66.36 26.56 -26.25
N ASP A 572 67.36 26.77 -25.40
CA ASP A 572 68.32 25.74 -25.02
C ASP A 572 67.62 24.72 -24.11
N LEU A 573 67.91 23.44 -24.33
CA LEU A 573 67.46 22.35 -23.45
C LEU A 573 68.46 22.21 -22.30
N ILE A 574 67.95 22.30 -21.08
CA ILE A 574 68.69 22.08 -19.85
C ILE A 574 68.28 20.70 -19.30
N ILE A 575 69.25 19.82 -19.15
CA ILE A 575 69.09 18.52 -18.49
C ILE A 575 69.70 18.66 -17.11
N ASN A 576 68.87 18.77 -16.06
CA ASN A 576 69.39 18.79 -14.69
C ASN A 576 69.69 17.38 -14.23
N TYR A 577 70.78 17.22 -13.49
CA TYR A 577 71.22 15.91 -13.01
C TYR A 577 70.68 15.60 -11.62
N ASP A 578 70.33 14.33 -11.40
CA ASP A 578 69.95 13.80 -10.09
C ASP A 578 71.21 13.54 -9.25
N LYS A 579 71.82 14.62 -8.78
CA LYS A 579 73.03 14.57 -7.94
C LYS A 579 72.78 13.89 -6.60
N ALA A 580 71.55 13.93 -6.08
CA ALA A 580 71.21 13.32 -4.80
C ALA A 580 71.36 11.80 -4.84
N ASN A 581 71.16 11.19 -6.01
CA ASN A 581 71.28 9.75 -6.23
C ASN A 581 72.52 9.36 -7.05
N TYR A 582 73.48 10.27 -7.20
CA TYR A 582 74.76 10.00 -7.83
C TYR A 582 75.75 9.44 -6.80
N TYR A 583 76.27 8.24 -7.03
CA TYR A 583 77.18 7.56 -6.10
C TYR A 583 78.63 7.57 -6.57
N GLY A 584 78.92 8.33 -7.62
CA GLY A 584 80.20 8.26 -8.31
C GLY A 584 81.25 9.15 -7.70
N GLY A 585 82.49 8.68 -7.71
CA GLY A 585 83.63 9.40 -7.15
C GLY A 585 84.14 10.59 -7.98
N LYS A 586 83.51 10.91 -9.13
CA LYS A 586 83.92 12.02 -10.00
C LYS A 586 83.08 13.26 -9.72
N GLU A 587 83.69 14.43 -9.70
CA GLU A 587 82.94 15.69 -9.66
C GLU A 587 82.23 15.90 -11.01
N ILE A 588 80.90 16.01 -10.97
CA ILE A 588 80.06 16.23 -12.16
C ILE A 588 79.37 17.59 -12.10
N ALA A 589 79.11 18.20 -13.27
CA ALA A 589 78.34 19.44 -13.37
C ALA A 589 76.91 19.27 -12.80
N ASP A 590 76.22 20.36 -12.46
CA ASP A 590 74.82 20.29 -12.00
C ASP A 590 73.84 19.96 -13.12
N ARG A 591 74.22 20.25 -14.36
CA ARG A 591 73.36 20.16 -15.54
C ARG A 591 74.19 20.07 -16.82
N LEU A 592 73.55 19.57 -17.86
CA LEU A 592 74.03 19.63 -19.24
C LEU A 592 73.13 20.57 -20.04
N VAL A 593 73.72 21.47 -20.84
CA VAL A 593 72.96 22.40 -21.68
C VAL A 593 73.21 22.09 -23.14
N LEU A 594 72.13 21.85 -23.88
CA LEU A 594 72.15 21.66 -25.33
C LEU A 594 71.63 22.93 -26.00
N THR A 595 72.38 23.44 -26.97
CA THR A 595 71.92 24.58 -27.78
C THR A 595 70.62 24.23 -28.49
N LYS A 596 69.88 25.22 -28.98
CA LYS A 596 68.73 24.98 -29.88
C LYS A 596 69.03 24.11 -31.11
N LYS A 597 70.31 23.93 -31.48
CA LYS A 597 70.80 23.06 -32.58
C LYS A 597 71.32 21.69 -32.11
N GLY A 598 71.26 21.40 -30.82
CA GLY A 598 71.71 20.14 -30.22
C GLY A 598 73.23 20.05 -30.02
N GLU A 599 73.93 21.19 -29.94
CA GLU A 599 75.35 21.23 -29.59
C GLU A 599 75.50 21.32 -28.07
N VAL A 600 76.43 20.56 -27.49
CA VAL A 600 76.72 20.66 -26.05
C VAL A 600 77.42 21.98 -25.78
N LYS A 601 76.82 22.84 -24.93
CA LYS A 601 77.52 24.01 -24.39
C LYS A 601 78.42 23.52 -23.26
N GLN A 602 79.73 23.64 -23.48
CA GLN A 602 80.74 23.39 -22.45
C GLN A 602 80.69 24.47 -21.37
#